data_AF-A0A971FP66-F1
#
_entry.id   AF-A0A971FP66-F1
#
_cell.length_a   1.000
_cell.length_b   1.000
_cell.length_c   1.000
_cell.angle_alpha   90.00
_cell.angle_beta   90.00
_cell.angle_gamma   90.00
#
_symmetry.space_group_name_H-M   'P 1'
#
loop_
_entity.id
_entity.type
_entity.pdbx_description
1 polymer ?
#
loop_
_entity_poly.entity_id
_entity_poly.type
_entity_poly.pdbx_seq_one_letter_code
_entity_poly.pdbx_strand_id
1 'polypeptide(L)'
;MEARIEAFCTAVFYPFLSRIFHPINDLLSPIYQPWATITAITFFVGTMLWICLILKESYVNEGRPNKRWYSDLRLWTVLSMLPHVFVYFYFY
;
A
#
# COMPACT_ATOMS: atom_id res chain seq x y z
N MET A 1 -16.20 8.64 -14.94
CA MET A 1 -14.74 8.89 -14.87
C MET A 1 -14.03 7.64 -14.37
N GLU A 2 -14.51 7.04 -13.28
CA GLU A 2 -14.02 5.79 -12.70
C GLU A 2 -13.92 4.63 -13.71
N ALA A 3 -14.97 4.33 -14.48
CA ALA A 3 -14.96 3.25 -15.47
C ALA A 3 -13.88 3.38 -16.57
N ARG A 4 -13.44 4.61 -16.89
CA ARG A 4 -12.37 4.82 -17.88
C ARG A 4 -10.98 4.64 -17.27
N ILE A 5 -10.83 4.99 -16.00
CA ILE A 5 -9.60 4.74 -15.23
C ILE A 5 -9.43 3.25 -14.99
N GLU A 6 -10.53 2.55 -14.66
CA GLU A 6 -10.54 1.11 -14.50
C GLU A 6 -10.17 0.38 -15.80
N ALA A 7 -10.81 0.74 -16.92
CA ALA A 7 -10.47 0.15 -18.22
C ALA A 7 -9.00 0.39 -18.63
N PHE A 8 -8.46 1.56 -18.34
CA PHE A 8 -7.05 1.88 -18.59
C PHE A 8 -6.09 1.09 -17.70
N CYS A 9 -6.37 1.03 -16.39
CA CYS A 9 -5.55 0.28 -15.45
C CYS A 9 -5.56 -1.21 -15.78
N THR A 10 -6.72 -1.76 -16.14
CA THR A 10 -6.84 -3.15 -16.59
C THR A 10 -6.05 -3.37 -17.89
N ALA A 11 -6.16 -2.49 -18.88
CA ALA A 11 -5.42 -2.68 -20.14
C ALA A 11 -3.89 -2.64 -19.98
N VAL A 12 -3.37 -1.78 -19.10
CA VAL A 12 -1.93 -1.54 -18.95
C VAL A 12 -1.29 -2.50 -17.94
N PHE A 13 -1.91 -2.68 -16.78
CA PHE A 13 -1.28 -3.40 -15.67
C PHE A 13 -1.71 -4.87 -15.57
N TYR A 14 -2.94 -5.21 -15.95
CA TYR A 14 -3.44 -6.59 -15.86
C TYR A 14 -2.57 -7.62 -16.60
N PRO A 15 -2.07 -7.42 -17.85
CA PRO A 15 -1.29 -8.46 -18.52
C PRO A 15 0.04 -8.78 -17.81
N PHE A 16 0.63 -7.80 -17.14
CA PHE A 16 1.85 -8.00 -16.37
C PHE A 16 1.56 -8.59 -14.99
N LEU A 17 0.59 -8.03 -14.28
CA LEU A 17 0.20 -8.47 -12.95
C LEU A 17 -0.36 -9.90 -13.00
N SER A 18 -1.28 -10.20 -13.92
CA SER A 18 -1.90 -11.52 -14.06
C SER A 18 -0.87 -12.65 -14.19
N ARG A 19 0.25 -12.43 -14.88
CA ARG A 19 1.29 -13.46 -15.07
C ARG A 19 1.95 -13.90 -13.76
N ILE A 20 2.04 -12.98 -12.80
CA ILE A 20 2.65 -13.21 -11.49
C ILE A 20 1.59 -13.63 -10.47
N PHE A 21 0.43 -12.95 -10.49
CA PHE A 21 -0.60 -13.10 -9.47
C PHE A 21 -1.52 -14.31 -9.69
N HIS A 22 -1.85 -14.72 -10.93
CA HIS A 22 -2.69 -15.91 -11.15
C HIS A 22 -2.16 -17.20 -10.52
N PRO A 23 -0.89 -17.61 -10.71
CA PRO A 23 -0.40 -18.86 -10.11
C PRO A 23 -0.38 -18.79 -8.58
N ILE A 24 -0.18 -17.61 -8.01
CA ILE A 24 -0.25 -17.38 -6.56
C ILE A 24 -1.70 -17.48 -6.08
N ASN A 25 -2.63 -16.88 -6.83
CA ASN A 25 -4.05 -16.89 -6.50
C ASN A 25 -4.63 -18.30 -6.62
N ASP A 26 -4.28 -19.07 -7.66
CA ASP A 26 -4.75 -20.45 -7.82
C ASP A 26 -4.24 -21.35 -6.68
N LEU A 27 -3.02 -21.10 -6.20
CA LEU A 27 -2.43 -21.81 -5.06
C LEU A 27 -3.08 -21.43 -3.71
N LEU A 28 -3.50 -20.17 -3.55
CA LEU A 28 -4.12 -19.64 -2.33
C LEU A 28 -5.65 -19.74 -2.33
N SER A 29 -6.29 -19.86 -3.49
CA SER A 29 -7.75 -19.94 -3.69
C SER A 29 -8.46 -21.04 -2.88
N PRO A 30 -7.84 -22.18 -2.55
CA PRO A 30 -8.49 -23.19 -1.71
C PRO A 30 -8.55 -22.78 -0.23
N ILE A 31 -7.77 -21.79 0.18
CA ILE A 31 -7.58 -21.41 1.56
C ILE A 31 -8.24 -20.05 1.79
N TYR A 32 -9.51 -20.08 2.17
CA TYR A 32 -10.22 -18.87 2.61
C TYR A 32 -9.56 -18.32 3.88
N GLN A 33 -8.77 -17.25 3.75
CA GLN A 33 -8.06 -16.58 4.86
C GLN A 33 -8.49 -15.12 5.04
N PRO A 34 -9.76 -14.84 5.38
CA PRO A 34 -10.22 -13.48 5.65
C PRO A 34 -9.42 -12.83 6.78
N TRP A 35 -9.00 -13.64 7.76
CA TRP A 35 -8.17 -13.21 8.87
C TRP A 35 -6.78 -12.74 8.43
N ALA A 36 -6.16 -13.40 7.44
CA ALA A 36 -4.86 -12.97 6.92
C ALA A 36 -4.96 -11.59 6.25
N THR A 37 -6.04 -11.35 5.50
CA THR A 37 -6.30 -10.06 4.85
C THR A 37 -6.55 -8.96 5.88
N ILE A 38 -7.41 -9.21 6.88
CA ILE A 38 -7.68 -8.26 7.96
C ILE A 38 -6.39 -7.95 8.74
N THR A 39 -5.61 -8.97 9.09
CA THR A 39 -4.33 -8.79 9.79
C THR A 39 -3.34 -7.98 8.95
N ALA A 40 -3.20 -8.28 7.66
CA ALA A 40 -2.29 -7.55 6.77
C ALA A 40 -2.70 -6.08 6.63
N ILE A 41 -3.99 -5.80 6.36
CA ILE A 41 -4.51 -4.43 6.25
C ILE A 41 -4.31 -3.68 7.57
N THR A 42 -4.64 -4.31 8.70
CA THR A 42 -4.48 -3.69 10.03
C THR A 42 -3.00 -3.38 10.32
N PHE A 43 -2.09 -4.25 9.91
CA PHE A 43 -0.66 -4.04 10.09
C PHE A 43 -0.15 -2.86 9.25
N PHE A 44 -0.53 -2.79 7.97
CA PHE A 44 -0.17 -1.68 7.10
C PHE A 44 -0.77 -0.35 7.58
N VAL A 45 -2.08 -0.29 7.80
CA VAL A 45 -2.77 0.93 8.24
C VAL A 45 -2.31 1.35 9.63
N GLY A 46 -2.17 0.40 10.56
CA GLY A 46 -1.67 0.67 11.91
C GLY A 46 -0.25 1.23 11.90
N THR A 47 0.63 0.67 11.07
CA THR A 47 2.00 1.20 10.91
C THR A 47 2.00 2.60 10.31
N MET A 48 1.14 2.87 9.32
CA MET A 48 1.02 4.21 8.72
C MET A 48 0.53 5.26 9.73
N LEU A 49 -0.48 4.93 10.54
CA LEU A 49 -0.96 5.79 11.62
C LEU A 49 0.13 6.03 12.66
N TRP A 50 0.87 4.99 13.03
CA TRP A 50 1.98 5.12 13.96
C TRP A 50 3.09 6.04 13.43
N ILE A 51 3.51 5.87 12.17
CA ILE A 51 4.53 6.72 11.53
C ILE A 51 4.09 8.18 11.46
N CYS A 52 2.82 8.44 11.09
CA CYS A 52 2.31 9.80 10.96
C CYS A 52 2.06 10.49 12.31
N LEU A 53 1.53 9.78 13.31
CA LEU A 53 0.99 10.40 14.52
C LEU A 53 1.85 10.19 15.77
N ILE A 54 2.56 9.06 15.87
CA ILE A 54 3.25 8.65 17.10
C ILE A 54 4.77 8.80 16.95
N LEU A 55 5.32 8.50 15.78
CA LEU A 55 6.76 8.56 15.54
C LEU A 55 7.25 10.03 15.57
N LYS A 56 8.16 10.32 16.50
CA LYS A 56 8.75 11.66 16.63
C LYS A 56 9.52 12.01 15.37
N GLU A 57 9.33 13.24 14.91
CA GLU A 57 9.98 13.81 13.73
C GLU A 57 11.52 13.68 13.80
N SER A 58 12.09 13.82 15.01
CA SER A 58 13.52 13.77 15.26
C SER A 58 14.18 12.44 14.87
N TYR A 59 13.45 11.32 14.87
CA TYR A 59 14.04 10.02 14.54
C TYR A 59 14.29 9.82 13.04
N VAL A 60 13.53 10.51 12.19
CA VAL A 60 13.53 10.27 10.73
C VAL A 60 14.05 11.48 9.98
N ASN A 61 13.82 12.68 10.51
CA ASN A 61 14.21 13.93 9.86
C ASN A 61 15.45 14.57 10.52
N GLU A 62 16.29 13.78 11.18
CA GLU A 62 17.56 14.27 11.74
C GLU A 62 18.48 14.73 10.61
N GLY A 63 19.02 15.95 10.70
CA GLY A 63 19.89 16.52 9.66
C GLY A 63 19.17 17.16 8.46
N ARG A 64 17.84 17.30 8.51
CA ARG A 64 17.05 17.94 7.45
C ARG A 64 17.40 19.44 7.28
N PRO A 65 17.76 19.91 6.06
CA PRO A 65 18.15 21.30 5.84
C PRO A 65 16.99 22.30 5.84
N ASN A 66 15.76 21.87 5.56
CA ASN A 66 14.60 22.76 5.43
C ASN A 66 13.37 22.19 6.13
N LYS A 67 12.81 22.90 7.12
CA LYS A 67 11.62 22.43 7.88
C LYS A 67 10.28 22.75 7.17
N ARG A 68 10.05 22.18 5.98
CA ARG A 68 8.76 22.29 5.23
C ARG A 68 7.96 20.97 5.17
N TRP A 69 6.64 21.01 5.21
CA TRP A 69 5.78 19.82 5.27
C TRP A 69 6.09 18.75 4.20
N TYR A 70 6.40 19.16 2.97
CA TYR A 70 6.72 18.25 1.86
C TYR A 70 8.13 17.64 1.94
N SER A 71 8.95 18.02 2.90
CA SER A 71 10.26 17.41 3.12
C SER A 71 10.28 16.53 4.37
N ASP A 72 9.10 16.24 4.94
CA ASP A 72 8.96 15.31 6.05
C ASP A 72 8.96 13.88 5.51
N LEU A 73 9.98 13.09 5.84
CA LEU A 73 10.09 11.72 5.38
C LEU A 73 8.96 10.84 5.91
N ARG A 74 8.34 11.15 7.05
CA ARG A 74 7.23 10.37 7.61
C ARG A 74 6.03 10.38 6.65
N LEU A 75 5.71 11.56 6.11
CA LEU A 75 4.63 11.74 5.13
C LEU A 75 4.92 10.97 3.83
N TRP A 76 6.16 11.02 3.34
CA TRP A 76 6.57 10.28 2.16
C TRP A 76 6.56 8.77 2.36
N THR A 77 6.95 8.29 3.54
CA THR A 77 6.86 6.86 3.88
C THR A 77 5.41 6.39 3.81
N VAL A 78 4.47 7.14 4.38
CA VAL A 78 3.04 6.82 4.27
C VAL A 78 2.56 6.85 2.82
N LEU A 79 2.91 7.89 2.05
CA LEU A 79 2.55 7.97 0.63
C LEU A 79 3.09 6.78 -0.19
N SER A 80 4.33 6.34 0.07
CA SER A 80 4.94 5.18 -0.62
C SER A 80 4.30 3.84 -0.23
N MET A 81 3.69 3.76 0.95
CA MET A 81 3.06 2.53 1.45
C MET A 81 1.59 2.40 1.01
N LEU A 82 0.91 3.50 0.65
CA LEU A 82 -0.49 3.49 0.17
C LEU A 82 -0.77 2.50 -0.99
N PRO A 83 0.11 2.35 -2.00
CA PRO A 83 -0.11 1.36 -3.06
C PRO A 83 -0.24 -0.08 -2.56
N HIS A 84 0.40 -0.45 -1.44
CA HIS A 84 0.30 -1.79 -0.87
C HIS A 84 -1.11 -2.07 -0.35
N VAL A 85 -1.73 -1.09 0.29
CA VAL A 85 -3.11 -1.19 0.77
C VAL A 85 -4.08 -1.28 -0.41
N PHE A 86 -3.85 -0.51 -1.48
CA PHE A 86 -4.65 -0.59 -2.71
C PHE A 86 -4.59 -1.98 -3.35
N VAL A 87 -3.41 -2.60 -3.39
CA VAL A 87 -3.23 -3.98 -3.85
C VAL A 87 -4.08 -4.95 -3.04
N TYR A 88 -4.12 -4.85 -1.70
CA TYR A 88 -4.98 -5.72 -0.88
C TYR A 88 -6.47 -5.56 -1.18
N PHE A 89 -6.93 -4.35 -1.51
CA PHE A 89 -8.34 -4.13 -1.92
C PHE A 89 -8.64 -4.55 -3.36
N TYR A 90 -7.64 -4.58 -4.26
CA TYR A 90 -7.81 -5.01 -5.65
C TYR A 90 -7.85 -6.53 -5.80
N PHE A 91 -7.11 -7.26 -4.95
CA PHE A 91 -7.00 -8.72 -5.00
C PHE A 91 -7.97 -9.46 -4.05
N TYR A 92 -8.80 -8.73 -3.30
CA TYR A 92 -9.94 -9.28 -2.54
C TYR A 92 -11.21 -9.24 -3.37
#